data_AF-A0A8J1MC82-F1
#
_entry.id   AF-A0A8J1MC82-F1
#
_cell.length_a   1.000
_cell.length_b   1.000
_cell.length_c   1.000
_cell.angle_alpha   90.00
_cell.angle_beta   90.00
_cell.angle_gamma   90.00
#
_symmetry.space_group_name_H-M   'P 1'
#
loop_
_entity.id
_entity.type
_entity.pdbx_description
1 polymer ?
#
loop_
_entity_poly.entity_id
_entity_poly.type
_entity_poly.pdbx_seq_one_letter_code
_entity_poly.pdbx_strand_id
1 'polypeptide(L)'
;MESLWVKGPGSLSVQDVYNMAVCLGSELQTLTEQYGPDAVSGVVPQVVRVLELLESYAGGSGRERSCTEEELLIRAVHRLQFSSREEPAPAEQLLEAQKKEHVLQNQLSQLTEENQKLLGQLAERKSKEDCAVREERDLMLQLKKVVDMQRDQIRALTHETTQKNKDTEALQEQLDRFMKMNEDLRHKMSVLQAQLKSSLQRKTELETLLQERQKENDTVSKSSVVAPGITDRNMNTTLCATLPASKEDSVSSQPCFTKEEVKQILQERNELKTNLFLVNEELQYFQRELLNDERMPSLLLRGIKSAIRKQRKKIKVKMLGITESATSRFGTWYSKQTDDTAPWEIISPKEINQEQKGETSNEND
;
A
#
# COMPACT_ATOMS: atom_id res chain seq x y z
N MET A 1 -13.88 -74.47 20.64
CA MET A 1 -12.46 -74.31 20.26
C MET A 1 -11.47 -74.76 21.35
N GLU A 2 -11.92 -75.17 22.55
CA GLU A 2 -11.02 -75.49 23.68
C GLU A 2 -10.32 -76.87 23.62
N SER A 3 -10.65 -77.75 22.66
CA SER A 3 -10.12 -79.13 22.64
C SER A 3 -8.72 -79.27 21.99
N LEU A 4 -8.29 -78.30 21.16
CA LEU A 4 -7.02 -78.37 20.42
C LEU A 4 -5.79 -78.10 21.31
N TRP A 5 -5.95 -77.29 22.36
CA TRP A 5 -4.85 -76.85 23.23
C TRP A 5 -4.59 -77.78 24.44
N VAL A 6 -5.37 -78.87 24.58
CA VAL A 6 -5.30 -79.82 25.71
C VAL A 6 -4.44 -81.05 25.38
N LYS A 7 -4.05 -81.24 24.11
CA LYS A 7 -3.23 -82.38 23.68
C LYS A 7 -1.80 -82.28 24.23
N GLY A 8 -1.31 -83.37 24.83
CA GLY A 8 0.06 -83.47 25.31
C GLY A 8 1.09 -83.51 24.17
N PRO A 9 2.34 -83.07 24.41
CA PRO A 9 3.37 -82.92 23.37
C PRO A 9 3.77 -84.25 22.69
N GLY A 10 3.51 -85.40 23.32
CA GLY A 10 3.82 -86.73 22.75
C GLY A 10 2.80 -87.29 21.76
N SER A 11 1.60 -86.68 21.65
CA SER A 11 0.52 -87.12 20.75
C SER A 11 0.25 -86.13 19.63
N LEU A 12 1.14 -85.15 19.44
CA LEU A 12 0.96 -84.07 18.48
C LEU A 12 1.30 -84.57 17.06
N SER A 13 0.31 -84.58 16.18
CA SER A 13 0.52 -84.86 14.77
C SER A 13 0.83 -83.57 14.00
N VAL A 14 1.45 -83.70 12.83
CA VAL A 14 1.65 -82.57 11.90
C VAL A 14 0.31 -81.88 11.58
N GLN A 15 -0.77 -82.65 11.44
CA GLN A 15 -2.11 -82.11 11.21
C GLN A 15 -2.62 -81.24 12.38
N ASP A 16 -2.27 -81.58 13.62
CA ASP A 16 -2.63 -80.78 14.80
C ASP A 16 -1.90 -79.44 14.81
N VAL A 17 -0.64 -79.39 14.35
CA VAL A 17 0.13 -78.14 14.19
C VAL A 17 -0.54 -77.21 13.18
N TYR A 18 -1.00 -77.73 12.04
CA TYR A 18 -1.75 -76.95 11.06
C TYR A 18 -3.09 -76.42 11.62
N ASN A 19 -3.82 -77.22 12.39
CA ASN A 19 -5.07 -76.77 13.02
C ASN A 19 -4.81 -75.64 14.05
N MET A 20 -3.73 -75.73 14.83
CA MET A 20 -3.33 -74.65 15.76
C MET A 20 -2.91 -73.38 15.02
N ALA A 21 -2.20 -73.50 13.89
CA ALA A 21 -1.82 -72.36 13.06
C ALA A 21 -3.03 -71.58 12.52
N VAL A 22 -4.10 -72.30 12.12
CA VAL A 22 -5.36 -71.67 11.65
C VAL A 22 -6.03 -70.88 12.77
N CYS A 23 -6.14 -71.44 13.98
CA CYS A 23 -6.72 -70.74 15.13
C CYS A 23 -5.90 -69.48 15.49
N LEU A 24 -4.57 -69.61 15.60
CA LEU A 24 -3.68 -68.48 15.88
C LEU A 24 -3.74 -67.41 14.79
N GLY A 25 -3.80 -67.80 13.51
CA GLY A 25 -3.95 -66.87 12.40
C GLY A 25 -5.25 -66.05 12.48
N SER A 26 -6.36 -66.68 12.87
CA SER A 26 -7.65 -65.98 13.01
C SER A 26 -7.67 -64.97 14.17
N GLU A 27 -6.97 -65.25 15.28
CA GLU A 27 -6.82 -64.31 16.40
C GLU A 27 -5.86 -63.16 16.08
N LEU A 28 -4.75 -63.44 15.41
CA LEU A 28 -3.81 -62.41 14.95
C LEU A 28 -4.45 -61.49 13.89
N GLN A 29 -5.33 -62.03 13.05
CA GLN A 29 -6.11 -61.23 12.10
C GLN A 29 -7.09 -60.31 12.83
N THR A 30 -7.82 -60.79 13.84
CA THR A 30 -8.73 -59.93 14.63
C THR A 30 -7.98 -58.85 15.41
N LEU A 31 -6.79 -59.14 15.91
CA LEU A 31 -5.89 -58.14 16.52
C LEU A 31 -5.40 -57.10 15.51
N THR A 32 -5.08 -57.53 14.28
CA THR A 32 -4.68 -56.65 13.18
C THR A 32 -5.81 -55.71 12.77
N GLU A 33 -7.05 -56.21 12.73
CA GLU A 33 -8.24 -55.42 12.41
C GLU A 33 -8.57 -54.37 13.49
N GLN A 34 -8.30 -54.66 14.76
CA GLN A 34 -8.62 -53.77 15.89
C GLN A 34 -7.53 -52.73 16.21
N TYR A 35 -6.25 -53.10 16.07
CA TYR A 35 -5.12 -52.27 16.52
C TYR A 35 -4.13 -51.89 15.40
N GLY A 36 -4.43 -52.27 14.16
CA GLY A 36 -3.61 -51.99 12.99
C GLY A 36 -2.44 -52.98 12.79
N PRO A 37 -1.83 -53.00 11.59
CA PRO A 37 -0.81 -53.98 11.21
C PRO A 37 0.51 -53.81 11.98
N ASP A 38 0.84 -52.59 12.40
CA ASP A 38 2.10 -52.29 13.09
C ASP A 38 2.18 -52.98 14.46
N ALA A 39 1.04 -53.14 15.15
CA ALA A 39 0.96 -53.77 16.46
C ALA A 39 1.25 -55.29 16.43
N VAL A 40 0.99 -55.96 15.30
CA VAL A 40 1.11 -57.42 15.16
C VAL A 40 2.36 -57.82 14.36
N SER A 41 2.93 -56.92 13.58
CA SER A 41 4.07 -57.13 12.67
C SER A 41 5.29 -57.83 13.32
N GLY A 42 5.61 -57.52 14.58
CA GLY A 42 6.75 -58.12 15.29
C GLY A 42 6.49 -59.52 15.86
N VAL A 43 5.22 -59.89 16.06
CA VAL A 43 4.82 -61.16 16.70
C VAL A 43 4.62 -62.27 15.67
N VAL A 44 4.13 -61.94 14.47
CA VAL A 44 3.89 -62.94 13.39
C VAL A 44 5.12 -63.81 13.10
N PRO A 45 6.34 -63.27 12.92
CA PRO A 45 7.51 -64.09 12.60
C PRO A 45 7.91 -65.04 13.75
N GLN A 46 7.65 -64.65 15.01
CA GLN A 46 7.95 -65.48 16.18
C GLN A 46 6.96 -66.65 16.28
N VAL A 47 5.68 -66.41 16.02
CA VAL A 47 4.64 -67.45 15.99
C VAL A 47 4.91 -68.46 14.88
N VAL A 48 5.28 -68.00 13.68
CA VAL A 48 5.65 -68.88 12.56
C VAL A 48 6.85 -69.75 12.93
N ARG A 49 7.91 -69.18 13.53
CA ARG A 49 9.07 -69.97 13.97
C ARG A 49 8.72 -71.05 14.98
N VAL A 50 7.82 -70.76 15.94
CA VAL A 50 7.37 -71.75 16.92
C VAL A 50 6.56 -72.87 16.25
N LEU A 51 5.70 -72.53 15.28
CA LEU A 51 4.92 -73.51 14.52
C LEU A 51 5.82 -74.42 13.65
N GLU A 52 6.84 -73.86 13.02
CA GLU A 52 7.85 -74.63 12.26
C GLU A 52 8.62 -75.61 13.16
N LEU A 53 9.02 -75.18 14.37
CA LEU A 53 9.68 -76.06 15.34
C LEU A 53 8.76 -77.20 15.78
N LEU A 54 7.48 -76.91 16.01
CA LEU A 54 6.48 -77.92 16.36
C LEU A 54 6.21 -78.89 15.20
N GLU A 55 6.20 -78.42 13.96
CA GLU A 55 6.09 -79.26 12.76
C GLU A 55 7.31 -80.18 12.62
N SER A 56 8.52 -79.66 12.82
CA SER A 56 9.75 -80.47 12.78
C SER A 56 9.75 -81.57 13.85
N TYR A 57 9.24 -81.25 15.04
CA TYR A 57 9.12 -82.20 16.14
C TYR A 57 8.05 -83.27 15.88
N ALA A 58 6.88 -82.87 15.36
CA ALA A 58 5.79 -83.78 15.01
C ALA A 58 6.12 -84.66 13.79
N GLY A 59 6.92 -84.14 12.84
CA GLY A 59 7.36 -84.86 11.64
C GLY A 59 8.55 -85.80 11.88
N GLY A 60 9.43 -85.48 12.84
CA GLY A 60 10.60 -86.29 13.19
C GLY A 60 10.27 -87.53 14.03
N SER A 61 9.25 -87.46 14.89
CA SER A 61 8.88 -88.53 15.82
C SER A 61 8.49 -89.86 15.13
N GLY A 62 8.07 -89.81 13.87
CA GLY A 62 7.70 -90.99 13.07
C GLY A 62 8.84 -91.62 12.25
N ARG A 63 9.96 -90.92 12.01
CA ARG A 63 10.93 -91.31 10.95
C ARG A 63 12.29 -91.78 11.47
N GLU A 64 12.64 -91.46 12.72
CA GLU A 64 13.94 -91.83 13.30
C GLU A 64 13.98 -93.20 14.00
N ARG A 65 12.87 -93.95 14.07
CA ARG A 65 12.83 -95.28 14.72
C ARG A 65 12.93 -96.49 13.78
N SER A 66 13.05 -96.33 12.46
CA SER A 66 12.96 -97.47 11.52
C SER A 66 13.93 -97.51 10.34
N CYS A 67 15.02 -96.72 10.30
CA CYS A 67 16.06 -96.94 9.29
C CYS A 67 17.09 -97.92 9.86
N THR A 68 16.79 -99.22 9.73
CA THR A 68 17.75 -100.27 10.07
C THR A 68 18.92 -100.20 9.09
N GLU A 69 20.14 -100.39 9.60
CA GLU A 69 21.43 -100.44 8.88
C GLU A 69 21.40 -101.21 7.55
N GLU A 70 20.48 -102.16 7.44
CA GLU A 70 20.23 -103.03 6.30
C GLU A 70 19.76 -102.26 5.05
N GLU A 71 18.93 -101.23 5.17
CA GLU A 71 18.51 -100.41 4.01
C GLU A 71 19.68 -99.57 3.46
N LEU A 72 20.57 -99.11 4.35
CA LEU A 72 21.77 -98.35 3.96
C LEU A 72 22.80 -99.25 3.26
N LEU A 73 22.95 -100.48 3.73
CA LEU A 73 23.82 -101.49 3.11
C LEU A 73 23.29 -101.95 1.75
N ILE A 74 21.98 -102.20 1.62
CA ILE A 74 21.35 -102.53 0.34
C ILE A 74 21.55 -101.37 -0.65
N ARG A 75 21.39 -100.13 -0.19
CA ARG A 75 21.62 -98.93 -1.02
C ARG A 75 23.10 -98.71 -1.37
N ALA A 76 24.04 -99.15 -0.53
CA ALA A 76 25.47 -99.10 -0.81
C ALA A 76 25.89 -100.16 -1.85
N VAL A 77 25.41 -101.40 -1.69
CA VAL A 77 25.67 -102.51 -2.62
C VAL A 77 25.04 -102.23 -3.99
N HIS A 78 23.80 -101.71 -4.01
CA HIS A 78 23.14 -101.33 -5.26
C HIS A 78 23.88 -100.19 -5.98
N ARG A 79 24.51 -99.25 -5.25
CA ARG A 79 25.38 -98.22 -5.85
C ARG A 79 26.66 -98.81 -6.47
N LEU A 80 27.30 -99.76 -5.79
CA LEU A 80 28.53 -100.41 -6.28
C LEU A 80 28.28 -101.33 -7.49
N GLN A 81 27.13 -102.01 -7.53
CA GLN A 81 26.74 -102.84 -8.68
C GLN A 81 26.34 -102.00 -9.91
N PHE A 82 25.73 -100.83 -9.72
CA PHE A 82 25.43 -99.91 -10.82
C PHE A 82 26.65 -99.13 -11.32
N SER A 83 27.59 -98.76 -10.44
CA SER A 83 28.82 -98.04 -10.84
C SER A 83 29.78 -98.88 -11.68
N SER A 84 29.65 -100.21 -11.68
CA SER A 84 30.57 -101.09 -12.41
C SER A 84 30.09 -101.46 -13.82
N ARG A 85 28.88 -101.03 -14.24
CA ARG A 85 28.26 -101.50 -15.50
C ARG A 85 28.08 -100.43 -16.58
N GLU A 86 28.18 -99.14 -16.26
CA GLU A 86 28.00 -98.05 -17.23
C GLU A 86 28.89 -96.84 -16.90
N GLU A 87 30.21 -97.02 -16.77
CA GLU A 87 31.14 -95.88 -16.85
C GLU A 87 31.61 -95.74 -18.30
N PRO A 88 31.13 -94.71 -19.05
CA PRO A 88 31.65 -94.44 -20.39
C PRO A 88 33.14 -94.11 -20.33
N ALA A 89 33.88 -94.40 -21.39
CA ALA A 89 35.34 -94.24 -21.40
C ALA A 89 35.75 -92.81 -20.98
N PRO A 90 36.83 -92.63 -20.20
CA PRO A 90 37.23 -91.32 -19.66
C PRO A 90 37.48 -90.27 -20.76
N ALA A 91 37.80 -90.69 -21.98
CA ALA A 91 37.93 -89.83 -23.15
C ALA A 91 36.57 -89.28 -23.66
N GLU A 92 35.49 -90.06 -23.63
CA GLU A 92 34.15 -89.60 -24.01
C GLU A 92 33.60 -88.61 -22.99
N GLN A 93 33.79 -88.86 -21.69
CA GLN A 93 33.39 -87.94 -20.62
C GLN A 93 34.12 -86.59 -20.71
N LEU A 94 35.41 -86.59 -21.05
CA LEU A 94 36.21 -85.37 -21.22
C LEU A 94 35.72 -84.55 -22.41
N LEU A 95 35.38 -85.21 -23.52
CA LEU A 95 34.87 -84.58 -24.73
C LEU A 95 33.46 -84.01 -24.53
N GLU A 96 32.60 -84.69 -23.76
CA GLU A 96 31.32 -84.14 -23.32
C GLU A 96 31.46 -82.98 -22.33
N ALA A 97 32.40 -83.06 -21.39
CA ALA A 97 32.68 -81.98 -20.45
C ALA A 97 33.16 -80.72 -21.18
N GLN A 98 34.05 -80.87 -22.17
CA GLN A 98 34.52 -79.76 -23.00
C GLN A 98 33.39 -79.14 -23.84
N LYS A 99 32.47 -79.96 -24.38
CA LYS A 99 31.27 -79.45 -25.07
C LYS A 99 30.37 -78.66 -24.12
N LYS A 100 30.12 -79.18 -22.90
CA LYS A 100 29.33 -78.49 -21.86
C LYS A 100 30.00 -77.18 -21.44
N GLU A 101 31.32 -77.18 -21.28
CA GLU A 101 32.10 -75.97 -20.98
C GLU A 101 31.95 -74.91 -22.08
N HIS A 102 32.08 -75.29 -23.36
CA HIS A 102 31.87 -74.35 -24.47
C HIS A 102 30.44 -73.78 -24.49
N VAL A 103 29.42 -74.59 -24.19
CA VAL A 103 28.04 -74.11 -24.10
C VAL A 103 27.88 -73.11 -22.95
N LEU A 104 28.46 -73.41 -21.77
CA LEU A 104 28.44 -72.49 -20.63
C LEU A 104 29.22 -71.21 -20.90
N GLN A 105 30.38 -71.29 -21.57
CA GLN A 105 31.15 -70.12 -22.00
C GLN A 105 30.34 -69.23 -22.97
N ASN A 106 29.61 -69.83 -23.91
CA ASN A 106 28.73 -69.09 -24.82
C ASN A 106 27.52 -68.46 -24.11
N GLN A 107 26.96 -69.14 -23.10
CA GLN A 107 25.88 -68.58 -22.28
C GLN A 107 26.41 -67.42 -21.41
N LEU A 108 27.60 -67.56 -20.84
CA LEU A 108 28.24 -66.50 -20.07
C LEU A 108 28.55 -65.29 -20.96
N SER A 109 29.07 -65.48 -22.17
CA SER A 109 29.33 -64.37 -23.09
C SER A 109 28.03 -63.65 -23.48
N GLN A 110 26.97 -64.39 -23.82
CA GLN A 110 25.64 -63.82 -24.09
C GLN A 110 25.11 -63.03 -22.89
N LEU A 111 25.15 -63.59 -21.69
CA LEU A 111 24.71 -62.89 -20.47
C LEU A 111 25.58 -61.66 -20.15
N THR A 112 26.88 -61.69 -20.45
CA THR A 112 27.73 -60.50 -20.27
C THR A 112 27.42 -59.39 -21.27
N GLU A 113 27.13 -59.74 -22.53
CA GLU A 113 26.68 -58.78 -23.54
C GLU A 113 25.31 -58.20 -23.20
N GLU A 114 24.37 -59.04 -22.75
CA GLU A 114 23.05 -58.60 -22.28
C GLU A 114 23.16 -57.67 -21.08
N ASN A 115 23.99 -58.01 -20.08
CA ASN A 115 24.24 -57.13 -18.94
C ASN A 115 24.88 -55.80 -19.37
N GLN A 116 25.84 -55.81 -20.30
CA GLN A 116 26.39 -54.57 -20.85
C GLN A 116 25.34 -53.73 -21.56
N LYS A 117 24.46 -54.36 -22.36
CA LYS A 117 23.35 -53.67 -23.04
C LYS A 117 22.36 -53.08 -22.03
N LEU A 118 21.99 -53.83 -20.99
CA LEU A 118 21.11 -53.35 -19.93
C LEU A 118 21.73 -52.20 -19.13
N LEU A 119 23.03 -52.27 -18.82
CA LEU A 119 23.76 -51.17 -18.18
C LEU A 119 23.79 -49.92 -19.08
N GLY A 120 24.01 -50.09 -20.38
CA GLY A 120 23.94 -49.00 -21.35
C GLY A 120 22.55 -48.35 -21.40
N GLN A 121 21.49 -49.15 -21.45
CA GLN A 121 20.11 -48.65 -21.42
C GLN A 121 19.77 -47.94 -20.11
N LEU A 122 20.26 -48.43 -18.96
CA LEU A 122 20.10 -47.77 -17.66
C LEU A 122 20.84 -46.44 -17.62
N ALA A 123 22.07 -46.37 -18.14
CA ALA A 123 22.83 -45.12 -18.22
C ALA A 123 22.13 -44.10 -19.13
N GLU A 124 21.61 -44.53 -20.28
CA GLU A 124 20.86 -43.67 -21.19
C GLU A 124 19.57 -43.16 -20.54
N ARG A 125 18.80 -44.03 -19.89
CA ARG A 125 17.59 -43.63 -19.13
C ARG A 125 17.91 -42.60 -18.06
N LYS A 126 18.96 -42.83 -17.25
CA LYS A 126 19.41 -41.86 -16.24
C LYS A 126 19.77 -40.50 -16.85
N SER A 127 20.49 -40.49 -17.98
CA SER A 127 20.85 -39.23 -18.65
C SER A 127 19.63 -38.45 -19.18
N LYS A 128 18.60 -39.16 -19.68
CA LYS A 128 17.34 -38.56 -20.14
C LYS A 128 16.55 -37.99 -18.97
N GLU A 129 16.50 -38.71 -17.85
CA GLU A 129 15.89 -38.24 -16.61
C GLU A 129 16.60 -36.97 -16.09
N ASP A 130 17.94 -36.95 -16.07
CA ASP A 130 18.72 -35.76 -15.71
C ASP A 130 18.46 -34.58 -16.65
N CYS A 131 18.27 -34.84 -17.95
CA CYS A 131 17.90 -33.82 -18.93
C CYS A 131 16.51 -33.24 -18.65
N ALA A 132 15.52 -34.10 -18.43
CA ALA A 132 14.15 -33.70 -18.11
C ALA A 132 14.08 -32.89 -16.81
N VAL A 133 14.82 -33.31 -15.77
CA VAL A 133 14.90 -32.57 -14.49
C VAL A 133 15.55 -31.19 -14.68
N ARG A 134 16.53 -31.05 -15.58
CA ARG A 134 17.10 -29.73 -15.92
C ARG A 134 16.08 -28.84 -16.62
N GLU A 135 15.37 -29.36 -17.61
CA GLU A 135 14.33 -28.63 -18.33
C GLU A 135 13.20 -28.18 -17.39
N GLU A 136 12.77 -29.04 -16.46
CA GLU A 136 11.77 -28.69 -15.45
C GLU A 136 12.27 -27.57 -14.52
N ARG A 137 13.53 -27.62 -14.09
CA ARG A 137 14.14 -26.54 -13.30
C ARG A 137 14.17 -25.21 -14.06
N ASP A 138 14.53 -25.24 -15.34
CA ASP A 138 14.56 -24.03 -16.17
C ASP A 138 13.16 -23.45 -16.36
N LEU A 139 12.16 -24.29 -16.64
CA LEU A 139 10.75 -23.89 -16.70
C LEU A 139 10.27 -23.31 -15.36
N MET A 140 10.66 -23.93 -14.24
CA MET A 140 10.30 -23.44 -12.91
C MET A 140 10.93 -22.07 -12.60
N LEU A 141 12.17 -21.83 -13.02
CA LEU A 141 12.83 -20.53 -12.90
C LEU A 141 12.13 -19.47 -13.75
N GLN A 142 11.74 -19.80 -14.98
CA GLN A 142 10.96 -18.91 -15.83
C GLN A 142 9.59 -18.57 -15.22
N LEU A 143 8.88 -19.59 -14.71
CA LEU A 143 7.59 -19.39 -14.05
C LEU A 143 7.75 -18.53 -12.78
N LYS A 144 8.77 -18.79 -11.97
CA LYS A 144 9.10 -17.97 -10.80
C LYS A 144 9.31 -16.51 -11.20
N LYS A 145 10.08 -16.24 -12.27
CA LYS A 145 10.30 -14.88 -12.75
C LYS A 145 8.98 -14.18 -13.12
N VAL A 146 8.09 -14.87 -13.85
CA VAL A 146 6.78 -14.31 -14.21
C VAL A 146 5.93 -14.07 -12.97
N VAL A 147 5.90 -15.00 -12.03
CA VAL A 147 5.17 -14.86 -10.75
C VAL A 147 5.70 -13.68 -9.94
N ASP A 148 7.03 -13.51 -9.85
CA ASP A 148 7.63 -12.39 -9.13
C ASP A 148 7.32 -11.05 -9.82
N MET A 149 7.38 -10.99 -11.15
CA MET A 149 6.93 -9.81 -11.92
C MET A 149 5.45 -9.50 -11.68
N GLN A 150 4.58 -10.52 -11.66
CA GLN A 150 3.16 -10.34 -11.39
C GLN A 150 2.90 -9.86 -9.96
N ARG A 151 3.65 -10.37 -8.98
CA ARG A 151 3.58 -9.88 -7.59
C ARG A 151 3.96 -8.42 -7.50
N ASP A 152 5.04 -8.01 -8.16
CA ASP A 152 5.49 -6.62 -8.16
C ASP A 152 4.47 -5.72 -8.87
N GLN A 153 3.89 -6.18 -9.98
CA GLN A 153 2.81 -5.47 -10.66
C GLN A 153 1.58 -5.30 -9.76
N ILE A 154 1.18 -6.35 -9.03
CA ILE A 154 0.06 -6.27 -8.07
C ILE A 154 0.38 -5.27 -6.96
N ARG A 155 1.60 -5.26 -6.42
CA ARG A 155 2.02 -4.27 -5.41
C ARG A 155 1.96 -2.85 -5.96
N ALA A 156 2.47 -2.62 -7.17
CA ALA A 156 2.46 -1.32 -7.83
C ALA A 156 1.02 -0.82 -8.06
N LEU A 157 0.15 -1.67 -8.63
CA LEU A 157 -1.27 -1.35 -8.84
C LEU A 157 -2.00 -1.10 -7.51
N THR A 158 -1.70 -1.88 -6.47
CA THR A 158 -2.27 -1.66 -5.13
C THR A 158 -1.87 -0.28 -4.59
N HIS A 159 -0.60 0.10 -4.72
CA HIS A 159 -0.14 1.43 -4.34
C HIS A 159 -0.83 2.54 -5.14
N GLU A 160 -0.97 2.38 -6.46
CA GLU A 160 -1.69 3.33 -7.31
C GLU A 160 -3.16 3.49 -6.87
N THR A 161 -3.87 2.37 -6.62
CA THR A 161 -5.25 2.40 -6.12
C THR A 161 -5.33 3.10 -4.77
N THR A 162 -4.42 2.81 -3.83
CA THR A 162 -4.43 3.50 -2.53
C THR A 162 -4.17 5.00 -2.66
N GLN A 163 -3.32 5.42 -3.60
CA GLN A 163 -3.08 6.84 -3.84
C GLN A 163 -4.32 7.52 -4.43
N LYS A 164 -4.94 6.92 -5.45
CA LYS A 164 -6.19 7.43 -6.02
C LYS A 164 -7.30 7.52 -4.97
N ASN A 165 -7.39 6.53 -4.06
CA ASN A 165 -8.36 6.58 -2.97
C ASN A 165 -8.14 7.79 -2.04
N LYS A 166 -6.88 8.07 -1.65
CA LYS A 166 -6.56 9.27 -0.86
C LYS A 166 -6.92 10.55 -1.58
N ASP A 167 -6.68 10.64 -2.88
CA ASP A 167 -7.04 11.80 -3.69
C ASP A 167 -8.57 11.97 -3.75
N THR A 168 -9.32 10.88 -3.90
CA THR A 168 -10.79 10.91 -3.87
C THR A 168 -11.33 11.30 -2.49
N GLU A 169 -10.73 10.83 -1.40
CA GLU A 169 -11.09 11.21 -0.03
C GLU A 169 -10.85 12.71 0.19
N ALA A 170 -9.69 13.22 -0.25
CA ALA A 170 -9.38 14.66 -0.15
C ALA A 170 -10.34 15.53 -0.96
N LEU A 171 -10.73 15.11 -2.17
CA LEU A 171 -11.74 15.81 -2.98
C LEU A 171 -13.13 15.75 -2.33
N GLN A 172 -13.50 14.61 -1.74
CA GLN A 172 -14.75 14.47 -0.99
C GLN A 172 -14.79 15.43 0.21
N GLU A 173 -13.70 15.54 0.97
CA GLU A 173 -13.62 16.51 2.07
C GLU A 173 -13.75 17.96 1.59
N GLN A 174 -13.16 18.31 0.45
CA GLN A 174 -13.30 19.64 -0.12
C GLN A 174 -14.76 19.92 -0.52
N LEU A 175 -15.42 18.95 -1.15
CA LEU A 175 -16.83 19.04 -1.49
C LEU A 175 -17.70 19.25 -0.24
N ASP A 176 -17.47 18.49 0.82
CA ASP A 176 -18.22 18.62 2.07
C ASP A 176 -18.01 20.01 2.72
N ARG A 177 -16.80 20.56 2.65
CA ARG A 177 -16.51 21.95 3.10
C ARG A 177 -17.28 22.97 2.26
N PHE A 178 -17.31 22.81 0.94
CA PHE A 178 -18.09 23.69 0.05
C PHE A 178 -19.59 23.59 0.30
N MET A 179 -20.11 22.39 0.54
CA MET A 179 -21.51 22.17 0.85
C MET A 179 -21.92 22.89 2.14
N LYS A 180 -21.12 22.77 3.21
CA LYS A 180 -21.33 23.51 4.46
C LYS A 180 -21.32 25.03 4.25
N MET A 181 -20.34 25.55 3.52
CA MET A 181 -20.28 26.98 3.20
C MET A 181 -21.49 27.44 2.36
N ASN A 182 -21.97 26.60 1.44
CA ASN A 182 -23.15 26.89 0.63
C ASN A 182 -24.42 26.95 1.49
N GLU A 183 -24.58 26.02 2.43
CA GLU A 183 -25.66 26.03 3.43
C GLU A 183 -25.62 27.30 4.28
N ASP A 184 -24.44 27.70 4.77
CA ASP A 184 -24.26 28.94 5.52
C ASP A 184 -24.65 30.18 4.70
N LEU A 185 -24.28 30.22 3.42
CA LEU A 185 -24.66 31.32 2.52
C LEU A 185 -26.16 31.36 2.26
N ARG A 186 -26.81 30.21 2.05
CA ARG A 186 -28.27 30.13 1.92
C ARG A 186 -28.97 30.58 3.20
N HIS A 187 -28.44 30.19 4.36
CA HIS A 187 -28.98 30.64 5.65
C HIS A 187 -28.83 32.16 5.82
N LYS A 188 -27.64 32.72 5.54
CA LYS A 188 -27.42 34.19 5.55
C LYS A 188 -28.37 34.92 4.61
N MET A 189 -28.56 34.41 3.39
CA MET A 189 -29.51 34.98 2.43
C MET A 189 -30.94 34.95 2.98
N SER A 190 -31.36 33.84 3.60
CA SER A 190 -32.69 33.72 4.21
C SER A 190 -32.91 34.74 5.34
N VAL A 191 -31.92 34.90 6.22
CA VAL A 191 -31.94 35.89 7.31
C VAL A 191 -32.03 37.31 6.76
N LEU A 192 -31.17 37.67 5.79
CA LEU A 192 -31.20 39.00 5.17
C LEU A 192 -32.52 39.27 4.45
N GLN A 193 -33.07 38.27 3.75
CA GLN A 193 -34.37 38.38 3.11
C GLN A 193 -35.50 38.59 4.12
N ALA A 194 -35.46 37.91 5.28
CA ALA A 194 -36.43 38.11 6.36
C ALA A 194 -36.30 39.51 6.98
N GLN A 195 -35.07 39.99 7.21
CA GLN A 195 -34.80 41.35 7.69
C GLN A 195 -35.34 42.40 6.71
N LEU A 196 -35.08 42.24 5.42
CA LEU A 196 -35.58 43.13 4.37
C LEU A 196 -37.12 43.17 4.36
N LYS A 197 -37.79 42.02 4.39
CA LYS A 197 -39.25 41.94 4.45
C LYS A 197 -39.82 42.63 5.69
N SER A 198 -39.20 42.40 6.85
CA SER A 198 -39.61 43.03 8.11
C SER A 198 -39.40 44.55 8.10
N SER A 199 -38.31 45.05 7.49
CA SER A 199 -38.06 46.49 7.32
C SER A 199 -39.05 47.13 6.36
N LEU A 200 -39.40 46.45 5.26
CA LEU A 200 -40.42 46.92 4.32
C LEU A 200 -41.80 46.97 4.99
N GLN A 201 -42.16 45.96 5.76
CA GLN A 201 -43.42 45.93 6.50
C GLN A 201 -43.52 47.11 7.49
N ARG A 202 -42.49 47.36 8.30
CA ARG A 202 -42.45 48.53 9.20
C ARG A 202 -42.55 49.85 8.44
N LYS A 203 -41.88 49.97 7.29
CA LYS A 203 -41.98 51.17 6.44
C LYS A 203 -43.42 51.36 5.96
N THR A 204 -44.08 50.31 5.47
CA THR A 204 -45.48 50.40 5.03
C THR A 204 -46.42 50.75 6.18
N GLU A 205 -46.23 50.19 7.38
CA GLU A 205 -47.00 50.53 8.58
C GLU A 205 -46.84 52.02 8.93
N LEU A 206 -45.61 52.55 8.94
CA LEU A 206 -45.35 53.97 9.16
C LEU A 206 -45.95 54.88 8.07
N GLU A 207 -45.86 54.48 6.80
CA GLU A 207 -46.49 55.23 5.70
C GLU A 207 -48.01 55.28 5.85
N THR A 208 -48.65 54.18 6.27
CA THR A 208 -50.10 54.17 6.54
C THR A 208 -50.49 55.07 7.71
N LEU A 209 -49.72 55.05 8.81
CA LEU A 209 -49.95 55.94 9.95
C LEU A 209 -49.76 57.41 9.59
N LEU A 210 -48.72 57.73 8.80
CA LEU A 210 -48.51 59.10 8.31
C LEU A 210 -49.65 59.57 7.42
N GLN A 211 -50.17 58.72 6.53
CA GLN A 211 -51.33 59.05 5.70
C GLN A 211 -52.61 59.26 6.54
N GLU A 212 -52.84 58.45 7.57
CA GLU A 212 -53.96 58.63 8.49
C GLU A 212 -53.86 59.96 9.25
N ARG A 213 -52.69 60.26 9.83
CA ARG A 213 -52.42 61.55 10.49
C ARG A 213 -52.57 62.74 9.54
N GLN A 214 -52.15 62.60 8.28
CA GLN A 214 -52.35 63.65 7.29
C GLN A 214 -53.84 63.89 7.02
N LYS A 215 -54.64 62.82 6.88
CA LYS A 215 -56.11 62.94 6.74
C LYS A 215 -56.76 63.59 7.96
N GLU A 216 -56.34 63.23 9.18
CA GLU A 216 -56.79 63.89 10.42
C GLU A 216 -56.42 65.38 10.44
N ASN A 217 -55.19 65.73 10.05
CA ASN A 217 -54.78 67.14 9.95
C ASN A 217 -55.58 67.90 8.91
N ASP A 218 -55.87 67.28 7.76
CA ASP A 218 -56.68 67.89 6.70
C ASP A 218 -58.14 68.09 7.16
N THR A 219 -58.72 67.17 7.95
CA THR A 219 -60.06 67.34 8.52
C THR A 219 -60.10 68.39 9.62
N VAL A 220 -59.10 68.43 10.51
CA VAL A 220 -58.97 69.49 11.53
C VAL A 220 -58.76 70.85 10.87
N SER A 221 -57.93 70.95 9.84
CA SER A 221 -57.72 72.19 9.08
C SER A 221 -59.02 72.67 8.42
N LYS A 222 -59.80 71.76 7.82
CA LYS A 222 -61.12 72.08 7.25
C LYS A 222 -62.12 72.50 8.34
N SER A 223 -62.04 71.93 9.54
CA SER A 223 -62.86 72.34 10.70
C SER A 223 -62.42 73.68 11.30
N SER A 224 -61.13 74.03 11.21
CA SER A 224 -60.57 75.29 11.76
C SER A 224 -60.89 76.52 10.89
N VAL A 225 -61.33 76.34 9.63
CA VAL A 225 -61.73 77.44 8.73
C VAL A 225 -63.08 78.07 9.10
N VAL A 226 -63.77 77.59 10.14
CA VAL A 226 -65.04 78.17 10.64
C VAL A 226 -64.83 79.15 11.82
N ALA A 227 -63.60 79.55 12.14
CA ALA A 227 -63.34 80.64 13.10
C ALA A 227 -62.66 81.84 12.40
N PRO A 228 -63.35 82.96 12.13
CA PRO A 228 -62.72 84.13 11.52
C PRO A 228 -62.03 84.95 12.61
N GLY A 229 -60.74 85.22 12.44
CA GLY A 229 -60.05 86.10 13.38
C GLY A 229 -58.55 86.29 13.15
N ILE A 230 -58.25 87.31 12.36
CA ILE A 230 -57.06 88.18 12.48
C ILE A 230 -55.73 87.61 11.94
N THR A 231 -55.39 88.12 10.76
CA THR A 231 -54.04 88.25 10.23
C THR A 231 -53.18 89.07 11.17
N ASP A 232 -52.00 88.57 11.54
CA ASP A 232 -50.84 89.45 11.69
C ASP A 232 -49.53 88.78 11.28
N ARG A 233 -48.79 89.57 10.50
CA ARG A 233 -47.59 89.26 9.75
C ARG A 233 -46.40 89.75 10.58
N ASN A 234 -45.57 88.83 11.09
CA ASN A 234 -44.30 89.19 11.73
C ASN A 234 -43.13 88.42 11.11
N MET A 235 -42.39 89.16 10.31
CA MET A 235 -41.10 88.87 9.69
C MET A 235 -39.99 88.92 10.74
N ASN A 236 -39.24 87.83 10.90
CA ASN A 236 -37.88 87.83 11.46
C ASN A 236 -37.21 86.49 11.16
N THR A 237 -36.38 86.40 10.11
CA THR A 237 -35.18 85.53 10.11
C THR A 237 -34.20 86.04 9.06
N THR A 238 -33.14 86.62 9.60
CA THR A 238 -31.86 87.06 9.03
C THR A 238 -31.37 86.22 7.85
N LEU A 239 -31.41 86.79 6.66
CA LEU A 239 -30.57 86.40 5.51
C LEU A 239 -29.55 87.53 5.30
N CYS A 240 -28.29 87.27 5.62
CA CYS A 240 -27.19 88.17 5.26
C CYS A 240 -26.21 87.38 4.39
N ALA A 241 -26.44 87.45 3.08
CA ALA A 241 -25.49 87.07 2.05
C ALA A 241 -25.08 88.34 1.32
N THR A 242 -23.95 88.94 1.67
CA THR A 242 -23.13 89.71 0.71
C THR A 242 -21.71 89.85 1.25
N LEU A 243 -20.76 89.28 0.52
CA LEU A 243 -19.33 89.56 0.63
C LEU A 243 -19.06 91.03 0.28
N PRO A 244 -18.00 91.62 0.83
CA PRO A 244 -17.11 92.44 0.03
C PRO A 244 -15.69 91.87 0.04
N ALA A 245 -15.12 91.80 -1.16
CA ALA A 245 -13.72 91.55 -1.40
C ALA A 245 -12.86 92.70 -0.85
N SER A 246 -11.80 92.37 -0.11
CA SER A 246 -10.43 92.94 -0.23
C SER A 246 -9.62 92.66 1.05
N LYS A 247 -8.58 91.83 0.91
CA LYS A 247 -7.18 92.09 1.30
C LYS A 247 -6.36 90.80 1.33
N GLU A 248 -5.16 90.92 0.79
CA GLU A 248 -4.14 89.91 0.58
C GLU A 248 -3.53 89.39 1.90
N ASP A 249 -2.87 88.23 1.78
CA ASP A 249 -1.87 87.66 2.66
C ASP A 249 -2.28 87.24 4.08
N SER A 250 -2.86 86.05 4.17
CA SER A 250 -2.40 85.07 5.16
C SER A 250 -2.58 83.67 4.60
N VAL A 251 -1.51 82.86 4.67
CA VAL A 251 -1.51 81.44 4.36
C VAL A 251 -2.43 80.74 5.37
N SER A 252 -3.73 80.79 5.11
CA SER A 252 -4.73 80.03 5.85
C SER A 252 -4.76 78.65 5.23
N SER A 253 -4.17 77.68 5.92
CA SER A 253 -4.34 76.25 5.70
C SER A 253 -5.81 75.86 5.91
N GLN A 254 -6.67 76.28 4.99
CA GLN A 254 -8.08 75.95 4.98
C GLN A 254 -8.23 74.55 4.36
N PRO A 255 -8.79 73.57 5.07
CA PRO A 255 -8.83 72.19 4.59
C PRO A 255 -9.72 72.09 3.35
N CYS A 256 -9.13 71.68 2.22
CA CYS A 256 -9.77 71.58 0.90
C CYS A 256 -10.71 70.37 0.75
N PHE A 257 -11.24 69.83 1.85
CA PHE A 257 -12.11 68.66 1.83
C PHE A 257 -13.40 68.96 2.61
N THR A 258 -14.53 68.62 2.00
CA THR A 258 -15.84 68.59 2.66
C THR A 258 -15.84 67.53 3.77
N LYS A 259 -16.71 67.70 4.77
CA LYS A 259 -16.81 66.76 5.89
C LYS A 259 -17.18 65.35 5.42
N GLU A 260 -17.95 65.26 4.35
CA GLU A 260 -18.36 64.04 3.66
C GLU A 260 -17.17 63.37 2.98
N GLU A 261 -16.34 64.13 2.25
CA GLU A 261 -15.11 63.62 1.63
C GLU A 261 -14.11 63.11 2.67
N VAL A 262 -13.94 63.82 3.80
CA VAL A 262 -13.05 63.35 4.87
C VAL A 262 -13.56 62.04 5.47
N LYS A 263 -14.88 61.89 5.68
CA LYS A 263 -15.46 60.62 6.14
C LYS A 263 -15.23 59.49 5.14
N GLN A 264 -15.42 59.77 3.86
CA GLN A 264 -15.20 58.80 2.80
C GLN A 264 -13.73 58.39 2.72
N ILE A 265 -12.79 59.34 2.74
CA ILE A 265 -11.34 59.07 2.75
C ILE A 265 -10.95 58.23 3.97
N LEU A 266 -11.53 58.51 5.14
CA LEU A 266 -11.26 57.72 6.35
C LEU A 266 -11.80 56.29 6.23
N GLN A 267 -12.97 56.11 5.62
CA GLN A 267 -13.53 54.79 5.35
C GLN A 267 -12.66 54.01 4.36
N GLU A 268 -12.34 54.62 3.22
CA GLU A 268 -11.46 54.03 2.20
C GLU A 268 -10.08 53.68 2.79
N ARG A 269 -9.52 54.56 3.63
CA ARG A 269 -8.26 54.29 4.35
C ARG A 269 -8.38 53.11 5.31
N ASN A 270 -9.50 52.96 6.02
CA ASN A 270 -9.71 51.82 6.92
C ASN A 270 -9.92 50.51 6.14
N GLU A 271 -10.63 50.55 5.02
CA GLU A 271 -10.80 49.41 4.12
C GLU A 271 -9.45 48.98 3.53
N LEU A 272 -8.67 49.93 3.01
CA LEU A 272 -7.32 49.68 2.49
C LEU A 272 -6.38 49.15 3.58
N LYS A 273 -6.48 49.64 4.82
CA LYS A 273 -5.70 49.13 5.95
C LYS A 273 -6.04 47.67 6.24
N THR A 274 -7.32 47.31 6.16
CA THR A 274 -7.78 45.93 6.38
C THR A 274 -7.30 45.01 5.25
N ASN A 275 -7.43 45.45 4.00
CA ASN A 275 -6.94 44.71 2.84
C ASN A 275 -5.43 44.55 2.84
N LEU A 276 -4.68 45.60 3.20
CA LEU A 276 -3.22 45.56 3.31
C LEU A 276 -2.79 44.59 4.42
N PHE A 277 -3.53 44.52 5.52
CA PHE A 277 -3.26 43.55 6.58
C PHE A 277 -3.45 42.10 6.08
N LEU A 278 -4.55 41.81 5.39
CA LEU A 278 -4.81 40.48 4.81
C LEU A 278 -3.75 40.07 3.79
N VAL A 279 -3.42 40.97 2.86
CA VAL A 279 -2.37 40.73 1.86
C VAL A 279 -1.01 40.51 2.53
N ASN A 280 -0.71 41.24 3.61
CA ASN A 280 0.53 41.06 4.35
C ASN A 280 0.58 39.70 5.07
N GLU A 281 -0.54 39.22 5.60
CA GLU A 281 -0.64 37.87 6.19
C GLU A 281 -0.44 36.77 5.12
N GLU A 282 -1.07 36.90 3.96
CA GLU A 282 -0.86 35.97 2.83
C GLU A 282 0.60 35.96 2.36
N LEU A 283 1.23 37.13 2.27
CA LEU A 283 2.65 37.23 1.92
C LEU A 283 3.55 36.56 2.96
N GLN A 284 3.25 36.73 4.26
CA GLN A 284 3.98 36.05 5.32
C GLN A 284 3.78 34.52 5.27
N TYR A 285 2.57 34.07 4.95
CA TYR A 285 2.27 32.66 4.73
C TYR A 285 3.12 32.09 3.59
N PHE A 286 3.13 32.71 2.41
CA PHE A 286 3.96 32.22 1.30
C PHE A 286 5.45 32.27 1.59
N GLN A 287 5.91 33.28 2.34
CA GLN A 287 7.30 33.37 2.73
C GLN A 287 7.72 32.25 3.68
N ARG A 288 6.86 31.89 4.65
CA ARG A 288 7.14 30.82 5.62
C ARG A 288 6.92 29.42 5.04
N GLU A 289 5.81 29.21 4.34
CA GLU A 289 5.36 27.88 3.93
C GLU A 289 5.84 27.50 2.53
N LEU A 290 6.06 28.47 1.63
CA LEU A 290 6.38 28.17 0.23
C LEU A 290 7.86 28.42 -0.10
N LEU A 291 8.47 29.42 0.55
CA LEU A 291 9.87 29.80 0.31
C LEU A 291 10.87 29.25 1.34
N ASN A 292 10.41 28.81 2.51
CA ASN A 292 11.27 28.22 3.55
C ASN A 292 10.99 26.72 3.79
N ASP A 293 10.05 26.10 3.05
CA ASP A 293 9.80 24.66 3.12
C ASP A 293 10.90 23.87 2.40
N GLU A 294 11.47 22.87 3.10
CA GLU A 294 12.52 21.97 2.63
C GLU A 294 12.08 21.07 1.47
N ARG A 295 10.78 20.96 1.20
CA ARG A 295 10.22 20.14 0.11
C ARG A 295 10.42 20.74 -1.28
N MET A 296 10.77 22.02 -1.39
CA MET A 296 10.97 22.69 -2.68
C MET A 296 12.43 22.58 -3.16
N PRO A 297 12.68 22.04 -4.38
CA PRO A 297 14.03 21.92 -4.92
C PRO A 297 14.79 23.25 -4.92
N SER A 298 16.01 23.26 -4.37
CA SER A 298 16.83 24.45 -4.13
C SER A 298 17.07 25.34 -5.37
N LEU A 299 17.13 24.73 -6.56
CA LEU A 299 17.28 25.44 -7.82
C LEU A 299 16.04 26.27 -8.18
N LEU A 300 14.84 25.73 -7.95
CA LEU A 300 13.57 26.44 -8.19
C LEU A 300 13.41 27.58 -7.19
N LEU A 301 13.71 27.32 -5.92
CA LEU A 301 13.67 28.35 -4.88
C LEU A 301 14.61 29.52 -5.20
N ARG A 302 15.83 29.23 -5.70
CA ARG A 302 16.78 30.25 -6.15
C ARG A 302 16.25 31.06 -7.34
N GLY A 303 15.60 30.39 -8.30
CA GLY A 303 14.95 31.04 -9.45
C GLY A 303 13.83 32.00 -9.01
N ILE A 304 12.94 31.52 -8.15
CA ILE A 304 11.81 32.29 -7.59
C ILE A 304 12.33 33.49 -6.78
N LYS A 305 13.30 33.29 -5.87
CA LYS A 305 13.91 34.39 -5.09
C LYS A 305 14.55 35.45 -5.99
N SER A 306 15.20 35.05 -7.08
CA SER A 306 15.76 35.98 -8.08
C SER A 306 14.68 36.78 -8.82
N ALA A 307 13.59 36.11 -9.24
CA ALA A 307 12.46 36.75 -9.88
C ALA A 307 11.77 37.77 -8.96
N ILE A 308 11.55 37.43 -7.69
CA ILE A 308 10.98 38.33 -6.67
C ILE A 308 11.86 39.56 -6.49
N ARG A 309 13.19 39.40 -6.40
CA ARG A 309 14.11 40.54 -6.29
C ARG A 309 14.02 41.47 -7.51
N LYS A 310 13.90 40.92 -8.72
CA LYS A 310 13.71 41.72 -9.96
C LYS A 310 12.39 42.48 -9.94
N GLN A 311 11.30 41.83 -9.52
CA GLN A 311 10.00 42.49 -9.40
C GLN A 311 10.01 43.59 -8.33
N ARG A 312 10.65 43.36 -7.16
CA ARG A 312 10.81 44.39 -6.13
C ARG A 312 11.57 45.60 -6.64
N LYS A 313 12.64 45.40 -7.42
CA LYS A 313 13.35 46.52 -8.07
C LYS A 313 12.43 47.27 -9.02
N LYS A 314 11.66 46.56 -9.86
CA LYS A 314 10.69 47.17 -10.79
C LYS A 314 9.59 47.96 -10.07
N ILE A 315 9.07 47.42 -8.96
CA ILE A 315 8.07 48.09 -8.11
C ILE A 315 8.69 49.32 -7.46
N LYS A 316 9.90 49.21 -6.88
CA LYS A 316 10.61 50.34 -6.25
C LYS A 316 10.83 51.48 -7.25
N VAL A 317 11.25 51.16 -8.47
CA VAL A 317 11.41 52.14 -9.57
C VAL A 317 10.09 52.81 -9.92
N LYS A 318 8.99 52.04 -10.06
CA LYS A 318 7.64 52.59 -10.31
C LYS A 318 7.13 53.46 -9.17
N MET A 319 7.40 53.07 -7.92
CA MET A 319 6.97 53.79 -6.72
C MET A 319 7.76 55.09 -6.50
N LEU A 320 9.04 55.11 -6.88
CA LEU A 320 9.93 56.28 -6.75
C LEU A 320 9.95 57.17 -8.00
N GLY A 321 9.24 56.80 -9.07
CA GLY A 321 9.10 57.61 -10.28
C GLY A 321 10.37 57.75 -11.14
N ILE A 322 11.39 56.91 -10.94
CA ILE A 322 12.64 56.97 -11.71
C ILE A 322 12.43 56.25 -13.06
N THR A 323 12.67 56.90 -14.19
CA THR A 323 12.56 56.26 -15.51
C THR A 323 13.76 55.35 -15.77
N GLU A 324 13.51 54.09 -16.17
CA GLU A 324 14.55 53.10 -16.47
C GLU A 324 15.45 53.58 -17.64
N SER A 325 16.62 54.15 -17.34
CA SER A 325 17.70 54.24 -18.32
C SER A 325 18.30 52.84 -18.48
N ALA A 326 18.24 52.32 -19.70
CA ALA A 326 18.79 51.04 -20.10
C ALA A 326 20.23 50.87 -19.57
N THR A 327 20.44 49.95 -18.64
CA THR A 327 21.78 49.45 -18.34
C THR A 327 21.76 47.93 -18.31
N SER A 328 22.42 47.39 -19.34
CA SER A 328 22.98 46.04 -19.44
C SER A 328 21.99 44.87 -19.55
N ARG A 329 21.64 44.59 -20.81
CA ARG A 329 21.58 43.22 -21.31
C ARG A 329 23.00 42.62 -21.24
N PHE A 330 23.09 41.40 -20.73
CA PHE A 330 24.23 40.46 -20.76
C PHE A 330 25.33 40.60 -19.67
N GLY A 331 25.50 39.50 -18.91
CA GLY A 331 26.53 39.28 -17.88
C GLY A 331 25.93 39.18 -16.47
N THR A 332 26.11 38.16 -15.63
CA THR A 332 27.09 37.07 -15.61
C THR A 332 26.51 36.01 -14.66
N TRP A 333 26.50 34.74 -15.09
CA TRP A 333 26.09 33.60 -14.26
C TRP A 333 27.18 33.23 -13.26
N TYR A 334 27.60 34.13 -12.36
CA TYR A 334 28.40 33.76 -11.20
C TYR A 334 28.27 34.87 -10.15
N SER A 335 27.54 34.59 -9.07
CA SER A 335 27.70 35.31 -7.80
C SER A 335 27.97 34.30 -6.71
N LYS A 336 29.25 34.34 -6.34
CA LYS A 336 29.96 33.87 -5.16
C LYS A 336 29.07 33.67 -3.93
N GLN A 337 29.31 32.56 -3.23
CA GLN A 337 28.87 32.29 -1.86
C GLN A 337 29.07 33.53 -0.99
N THR A 338 27.96 34.05 -0.47
CA THR A 338 27.93 34.81 0.78
C THR A 338 26.87 34.12 1.61
N ASP A 339 27.33 33.36 2.60
CA ASP A 339 26.50 33.04 3.77
C ASP A 339 26.20 34.37 4.42
N ASP A 340 24.96 34.83 4.32
CA ASP A 340 24.43 35.86 5.20
C ASP A 340 22.98 35.50 5.52
N THR A 341 22.83 34.90 6.69
CA THR A 341 21.61 34.85 7.49
C THR A 341 21.21 36.30 7.82
N ALA A 342 20.64 37.01 6.86
CA ALA A 342 19.94 38.26 7.11
C ALA A 342 18.43 38.00 7.02
N PRO A 343 17.70 38.05 8.15
CA PRO A 343 16.26 38.03 8.15
C PRO A 343 15.71 39.12 7.23
N TRP A 344 14.55 38.83 6.65
CA TRP A 344 13.78 39.74 5.84
C TRP A 344 13.48 41.02 6.63
N GLU A 345 14.33 42.03 6.52
CA GLU A 345 14.03 43.35 7.06
C GLU A 345 12.88 43.93 6.24
N ILE A 346 11.71 43.93 6.89
CA ILE A 346 10.59 44.79 6.54
C ILE A 346 11.16 46.19 6.62
N ILE A 347 11.22 46.88 5.47
CA ILE A 347 11.66 48.28 5.39
C ILE A 347 10.81 49.06 6.40
N SER A 348 11.44 49.41 7.52
CA SER A 348 10.80 50.20 8.55
C SER A 348 10.77 51.65 8.06
N PRO A 349 9.68 52.41 8.25
CA PRO A 349 9.53 53.77 7.73
C PRO A 349 10.62 54.78 8.16
N LYS A 350 11.55 54.41 9.05
CA LYS A 350 12.64 55.26 9.55
C LYS A 350 13.83 55.38 8.59
N GLU A 351 14.07 54.43 7.69
CA GLU A 351 15.25 54.49 6.79
C GLU A 351 15.07 55.48 5.64
N ILE A 352 13.83 55.80 5.26
CA ILE A 352 13.52 56.74 4.17
C ILE A 352 13.91 58.20 4.54
N ASN A 353 14.03 58.51 5.84
CA ASN A 353 14.34 59.87 6.30
C ASN A 353 15.84 60.14 6.55
N GLN A 354 16.72 59.14 6.49
CA GLN A 354 18.17 59.36 6.68
C GLN A 354 18.93 59.65 5.38
N GLU A 355 18.44 59.19 4.23
CA GLU A 355 19.10 59.46 2.95
C GLU A 355 18.84 60.88 2.42
N GLN A 356 17.80 61.57 2.89
CA GLN A 356 17.55 62.99 2.53
C GLN A 356 18.37 64.01 3.34
N LYS A 357 19.12 63.59 4.36
CA LYS A 357 19.93 64.51 5.20
C LYS A 357 21.43 64.53 4.81
N GLY A 358 21.85 63.70 3.86
CA GLY A 358 23.24 63.63 3.39
C GLY A 358 23.56 64.51 2.17
N GLU A 359 22.54 65.04 1.48
CA GLU A 359 22.74 65.77 0.21
C GLU A 359 22.70 67.31 0.33
N THR A 360 22.56 67.88 1.53
CA THR A 360 22.53 69.35 1.71
C THR A 360 23.76 69.95 2.42
N SER A 361 24.88 69.24 2.45
CA SER A 361 26.14 69.79 2.95
C SER A 361 27.30 69.45 2.03
N ASN A 362 27.28 70.02 0.81
CA ASN A 362 28.48 70.33 0.02
C ASN A 362 28.08 71.21 -1.16
N GLU A 363 27.63 72.44 -0.87
CA GLU A 363 27.64 73.52 -1.85
C GLU A 363 27.66 74.84 -1.10
N ASN A 364 28.86 75.33 -0.79
CA ASN A 364 29.30 76.71 -1.00
C ASN A 364 30.68 76.95 -0.37
N ASP A 365 31.60 77.39 -1.22
CA ASP A 365 32.72 78.28 -0.88
C ASP A 365 32.27 79.49 -0.04
#